data_AF-A0A1W2TSR8-F1
#
_entry.id   AF-A0A1W2TSR8-F1
#
_cell.length_a   1.000
_cell.length_b   1.000
_cell.length_c   1.000
_cell.angle_alpha   90.00
_cell.angle_beta   90.00
_cell.angle_gamma   90.00
#
_symmetry.space_group_name_H-M   'P 1'
#
loop_
_entity.id
_entity.type
_entity.pdbx_description
1 polymer ?
#
loop_
_entity_poly.entity_id
_entity_poly.type
_entity_poly.pdbx_seq_one_letter_code
_entity_poly.pdbx_strand_id
1 'polypeptide(L)'
;MASETRLPPPMRAVERPYNYVSRALIAASYPLRGIYYFLRHPAFYPLFLGRLLPLSIISTLVYLILFVFTFLPQFAFLAIFHGRAAWFNAVVLVLGEGLVIIQALFEGFFVDECRVDVFDATLINEDLERLVAPHRLLFLDAPNPVKKLGKPTSEAVYQPWSLIQIVELILCLPLNLIPYFGTPAFIIITGARLGTFAHYRWFELRGLDKKERKLAIRNKSWDYTWFGTVAMILGLIPVLSFFFLLTSTAGSALWAAKLEQQTHRRSEGPGVAPAQEPDEPPPPYVDNPV
;
A
#
# COMPACT_ATOMS: atom_id res chain seq x y z
N MET A 1 13.63 -23.39 40.29
CA MET A 1 12.53 -24.38 40.22
C MET A 1 11.31 -23.65 39.69
N ALA A 2 10.74 -24.19 38.61
CA ALA A 2 9.78 -23.53 37.74
C ALA A 2 8.37 -23.39 38.35
N SER A 3 7.73 -22.27 38.07
CA SER A 3 6.27 -22.15 38.04
C SER A 3 5.87 -21.34 36.80
N GLU A 4 6.13 -21.93 35.61
CA GLU A 4 5.32 -21.59 34.44
C GLU A 4 3.88 -22.01 34.75
N THR A 5 3.01 -21.03 34.97
CA THR A 5 1.55 -21.20 34.99
C THR A 5 1.09 -21.67 33.60
N ARG A 6 1.20 -22.97 33.35
CA ARG A 6 0.65 -23.65 32.18
C ARG A 6 -0.84 -23.77 32.37
N LEU A 7 -1.60 -22.93 31.65
CA LEU A 7 -3.05 -23.02 31.57
C LEU A 7 -3.51 -24.40 31.04
N PRO A 8 -4.67 -24.91 31.49
CA PRO A 8 -5.14 -26.27 31.20
C PRO A 8 -5.45 -26.54 29.71
N PRO A 9 -5.40 -27.82 29.28
CA PRO A 9 -5.37 -28.23 27.87
C PRO A 9 -6.56 -27.85 26.96
N PRO A 10 -7.83 -27.70 27.40
CA PRO A 10 -8.91 -27.36 26.48
C PRO A 10 -8.84 -25.92 25.95
N MET A 11 -8.10 -25.02 26.62
CA MET A 11 -7.99 -23.61 26.18
C MET A 11 -7.08 -23.45 24.96
N ARG A 12 -6.08 -24.33 24.77
CA ARG A 12 -5.15 -24.29 23.62
C ARG A 12 -5.79 -24.60 22.27
N ALA A 13 -6.90 -25.34 22.25
CA ALA A 13 -7.63 -25.68 21.03
C ALA A 13 -8.42 -24.48 20.48
N VAL A 14 -8.90 -23.60 21.37
CA VAL A 14 -9.66 -22.39 21.03
C VAL A 14 -8.73 -21.18 20.79
N GLU A 15 -7.55 -21.15 21.41
CA GLU A 15 -6.53 -20.11 21.19
C GLU A 15 -6.06 -20.01 19.73
N ARG A 16 -5.95 -21.15 19.03
CA ARG A 16 -5.48 -21.18 17.63
C ARG A 16 -6.42 -20.43 16.69
N PRO A 17 -7.72 -20.78 16.56
CA PRO A 17 -8.63 -20.05 15.67
C PRO A 17 -8.82 -18.59 16.11
N TYR A 18 -8.87 -18.31 17.41
CA TYR A 18 -8.98 -16.94 17.93
C TYR A 18 -7.81 -16.06 17.47
N ASN A 19 -6.58 -16.58 17.53
CA ASN A 19 -5.40 -15.86 17.07
C ASN A 19 -5.41 -15.60 15.57
N TYR A 20 -5.93 -16.52 14.74
CA TYR A 20 -6.07 -16.30 13.30
C TYR A 20 -7.12 -15.24 12.96
N VAL A 21 -8.27 -15.25 13.65
CA VAL A 21 -9.33 -14.25 13.46
C VAL A 21 -8.86 -12.88 13.94
N SER A 22 -8.22 -12.81 15.11
CA SER A 22 -7.66 -11.56 15.64
C SER A 22 -6.62 -10.96 14.69
N ARG A 23 -5.68 -11.78 14.18
CA ARG A 23 -4.70 -11.34 13.19
C ARG A 23 -5.34 -10.85 11.89
N ALA A 24 -6.34 -11.57 11.39
CA ALA A 24 -7.12 -11.17 10.22
C ALA A 24 -7.77 -9.80 10.41
N LEU A 25 -8.47 -9.61 11.53
CA LEU A 25 -9.15 -8.35 11.85
C LEU A 25 -8.17 -7.19 12.02
N ILE A 26 -7.02 -7.43 12.67
CA ILE A 26 -5.96 -6.42 12.80
C ILE A 26 -5.44 -6.03 11.41
N ALA A 27 -5.14 -7.00 10.55
CA ALA A 27 -4.65 -6.74 9.20
C ALA A 27 -5.68 -6.02 8.32
N ALA A 28 -6.94 -6.48 8.34
CA ALA A 28 -8.09 -5.87 7.68
C ALA A 28 -8.37 -4.44 8.15
N SER A 29 -7.97 -4.09 9.39
CA SER A 29 -8.19 -2.74 9.91
C SER A 29 -7.21 -1.70 9.35
N TYR A 30 -6.05 -2.09 8.82
CA TYR A 30 -5.04 -1.11 8.37
C TYR A 30 -5.47 -0.26 7.16
N PRO A 31 -6.12 -0.80 6.11
CA PRO A 31 -6.67 0.04 5.06
C PRO A 31 -7.63 1.11 5.60
N LEU A 32 -8.48 0.74 6.58
CA LEU A 32 -9.39 1.67 7.24
C LEU A 32 -8.66 2.70 8.12
N ARG A 33 -7.63 2.28 8.85
CA ARG A 33 -6.76 3.18 9.61
C ARG A 33 -6.03 4.15 8.69
N GLY A 34 -5.64 3.70 7.51
CA GLY A 34 -5.04 4.53 6.47
C GLY A 34 -5.96 5.66 6.03
N ILE A 35 -7.26 5.39 5.89
CA ILE A 35 -8.27 6.44 5.60
C ILE A 35 -8.30 7.47 6.71
N TYR A 36 -8.45 7.02 7.95
CA TYR A 36 -8.48 7.91 9.12
C TYR A 36 -7.19 8.74 9.24
N TYR A 37 -6.05 8.11 9.03
CA TYR A 37 -4.75 8.75 9.08
C TYR A 37 -4.59 9.81 7.99
N PHE A 38 -4.94 9.47 6.74
CA PHE A 38 -4.86 10.39 5.61
C PHE A 38 -5.75 11.61 5.84
N LEU A 39 -6.98 11.41 6.33
CA LEU A 39 -7.89 12.51 6.64
C LEU A 39 -7.38 13.40 7.78
N ARG A 40 -6.69 12.85 8.78
CA ARG A 40 -6.17 13.61 9.93
C ARG A 40 -4.91 14.41 9.61
N HIS A 41 -4.17 14.05 8.56
CA HIS A 41 -2.92 14.70 8.19
C HIS A 41 -3.08 15.54 6.91
N PRO A 42 -3.39 16.85 7.00
CA PRO A 42 -3.59 17.71 5.83
C PRO A 42 -2.34 17.84 4.96
N ALA A 43 -1.16 17.49 5.48
CA ALA A 43 0.09 17.45 4.73
C ALA A 43 0.06 16.51 3.51
N PHE A 44 -0.81 15.49 3.50
CA PHE A 44 -0.93 14.51 2.41
C PHE A 44 -1.88 14.95 1.29
N TYR A 45 -2.77 15.91 1.54
CA TYR A 45 -3.71 16.42 0.53
C TYR A 45 -3.03 16.98 -0.73
N PRO A 46 -1.91 17.73 -0.65
CA PRO A 46 -1.21 18.16 -1.85
C PRO A 46 -0.64 17.00 -2.68
N LEU A 47 -0.34 15.84 -2.10
CA LEU A 47 0.07 14.66 -2.87
C LEU A 47 -1.09 14.11 -3.72
N PHE A 48 -2.30 14.10 -3.16
CA PHE A 48 -3.50 13.67 -3.87
C PHE A 48 -3.93 14.69 -4.94
N LEU A 49 -4.09 15.97 -4.57
CA LEU A 49 -4.50 17.03 -5.50
C LEU A 49 -3.43 17.31 -6.57
N GLY A 50 -2.15 17.27 -6.19
CA GLY A 50 -1.02 17.56 -7.08
C GLY A 50 -0.86 16.56 -8.21
N ARG A 51 -1.40 15.34 -8.07
CA ARG A 51 -1.39 14.32 -9.13
C ARG A 51 -2.70 14.30 -9.94
N LEU A 52 -3.82 14.70 -9.33
CA LEU A 52 -5.13 14.74 -9.98
C LEU A 52 -5.22 15.85 -11.06
N LEU A 53 -4.58 17.00 -10.84
CA LEU A 53 -4.57 18.11 -11.80
C LEU A 53 -3.79 17.76 -13.10
N PRO A 54 -2.52 17.31 -13.05
CA PRO A 54 -1.81 16.84 -14.24
C PRO A 54 -2.55 15.72 -14.97
N LEU A 55 -3.16 14.79 -14.21
CA LEU A 55 -3.98 13.73 -14.78
C LEU A 55 -5.16 14.29 -15.59
N SER A 56 -5.89 15.26 -15.05
CA SER A 56 -7.02 15.88 -15.75
C SER A 56 -6.58 16.61 -17.03
N ILE A 57 -5.40 17.24 -17.02
CA ILE A 57 -4.85 17.92 -18.20
C ILE A 57 -4.45 16.89 -19.26
N ILE A 58 -3.73 15.84 -18.86
CA ILE A 58 -3.29 14.78 -19.76
C ILE A 58 -4.49 14.02 -20.34
N SER A 59 -5.49 13.68 -19.53
CA SER A 59 -6.69 12.99 -20.02
C SER A 59 -7.46 13.83 -21.04
N THR A 60 -7.59 15.13 -20.79
CA THR A 60 -8.21 16.07 -21.74
C THR A 60 -7.42 16.11 -23.05
N LEU A 61 -6.09 16.21 -22.98
CA LEU A 61 -5.23 16.22 -24.15
C LEU A 61 -5.30 14.92 -24.95
N VAL A 62 -5.27 13.77 -24.28
CA VAL A 62 -5.39 12.44 -24.91
C VAL A 62 -6.72 12.32 -25.64
N TYR A 63 -7.84 12.67 -24.99
CA TYR A 63 -9.14 12.63 -25.66
C TYR A 63 -9.21 13.60 -26.83
N LEU A 64 -8.69 14.83 -26.69
CA LEU A 64 -8.65 15.79 -27.79
C LEU A 64 -7.92 15.20 -29.00
N ILE A 65 -6.74 14.61 -28.80
CA ILE A 65 -5.96 13.97 -29.87
C ILE A 65 -6.75 12.82 -30.50
N LEU A 66 -7.33 11.92 -29.70
CA LEU A 66 -8.09 10.78 -30.23
C LEU A 66 -9.35 11.22 -31.00
N PHE A 67 -10.06 12.24 -30.52
CA PHE A 67 -11.21 12.79 -31.22
C PHE A 67 -10.85 13.53 -32.51
N VAL A 68 -9.67 14.14 -32.58
CA VAL A 68 -9.20 14.81 -33.81
C VAL A 68 -8.74 13.79 -34.86
N PHE A 69 -7.95 12.79 -34.45
CA PHE A 69 -7.27 11.90 -35.39
C PHE A 69 -7.98 10.56 -35.63
N THR A 70 -8.63 9.99 -34.62
CA THR A 70 -9.17 8.62 -34.68
C THR A 70 -10.68 8.60 -34.92
N PHE A 71 -11.42 9.59 -34.42
CA PHE A 71 -12.88 9.64 -34.53
C PHE A 71 -13.37 9.63 -35.97
N LEU A 72 -12.83 10.50 -36.84
CA LEU A 72 -13.32 10.64 -38.21
C LEU A 72 -13.08 9.37 -39.05
N PRO A 73 -11.88 8.75 -39.02
CA PRO A 73 -11.65 7.45 -39.65
C PRO A 73 -12.55 6.33 -39.09
N GLN A 74 -12.71 6.23 -37.77
CA GLN A 74 -13.55 5.20 -37.14
C GLN A 74 -15.03 5.37 -37.48
N PHE A 75 -15.53 6.61 -37.47
CA PHE A 75 -16.89 6.92 -37.88
C PHE A 75 -17.13 6.55 -39.34
N ALA A 76 -16.22 6.93 -40.25
CA ALA A 76 -16.33 6.60 -41.66
C ALA A 76 -16.37 5.08 -41.89
N PHE A 77 -15.52 4.32 -41.20
CA PHE A 77 -15.52 2.86 -41.26
C PHE A 77 -16.83 2.25 -40.73
N LEU A 78 -17.29 2.70 -39.56
CA LEU A 78 -18.51 2.20 -38.94
C LEU A 78 -19.77 2.59 -39.73
N ALA A 79 -19.76 3.73 -40.42
CA ALA A 79 -20.88 4.23 -41.22
C ALA A 79 -21.25 3.28 -42.36
N ILE A 80 -20.28 2.51 -42.87
CA ILE A 80 -20.49 1.50 -43.92
C ILE A 80 -21.44 0.39 -43.43
N PHE A 81 -21.32 -0.01 -42.16
CA PHE A 81 -22.04 -1.16 -41.60
C PHE A 81 -23.27 -0.76 -40.76
N HIS A 82 -23.17 0.35 -40.02
CA HIS A 82 -24.16 0.73 -38.99
C HIS A 82 -24.99 1.98 -39.37
N GLY A 83 -24.70 2.61 -40.51
CA GLY A 83 -25.42 3.79 -40.99
C GLY A 83 -25.50 4.90 -39.94
N ARG A 84 -26.72 5.30 -39.57
CA ARG A 84 -26.97 6.40 -38.61
C ARG A 84 -26.52 6.09 -37.17
N ALA A 85 -26.36 4.82 -36.78
CA ALA A 85 -25.87 4.48 -35.45
C ALA A 85 -24.34 4.54 -35.32
N ALA A 86 -23.63 4.69 -36.45
CA ALA A 86 -22.16 4.69 -36.49
C ALA A 86 -21.54 5.80 -35.65
N TRP A 87 -22.17 6.98 -35.54
CA TRP A 87 -21.62 8.07 -34.75
C TRP A 87 -21.57 7.71 -33.27
N PHE A 88 -22.62 7.09 -32.73
CA PHE A 88 -22.69 6.68 -31.33
C PHE A 88 -21.65 5.59 -31.04
N ASN A 89 -21.57 4.58 -31.90
CA ASN A 89 -20.57 3.50 -31.77
C ASN A 89 -19.14 4.04 -31.87
N ALA A 90 -18.88 4.99 -32.77
CA ALA A 90 -17.57 5.63 -32.90
C ALA A 90 -17.20 6.42 -31.65
N VAL A 91 -18.13 7.18 -31.06
CA VAL A 91 -17.91 7.88 -29.78
C VAL A 91 -17.55 6.88 -28.67
N VAL A 92 -18.33 5.80 -28.52
CA VAL A 92 -18.07 4.79 -27.48
C VAL A 92 -16.69 4.15 -27.68
N LEU A 93 -16.30 3.88 -28.93
CA LEU A 93 -15.01 3.27 -29.26
C LEU A 93 -13.83 4.21 -28.94
N VAL A 94 -13.90 5.48 -29.35
CA VAL A 94 -12.89 6.51 -28.98
C VAL A 94 -12.81 6.67 -27.46
N LEU A 95 -13.94 6.72 -26.76
CA LEU A 95 -13.97 6.84 -25.31
C LEU A 95 -13.32 5.63 -24.62
N GLY A 96 -13.56 4.42 -25.14
CA GLY A 96 -12.96 3.18 -24.68
C GLY A 96 -11.44 3.12 -24.90
N GLU A 97 -10.97 3.46 -26.11
CA GLU A 97 -9.54 3.54 -26.42
C GLU A 97 -8.84 4.58 -25.53
N GLY A 98 -9.45 5.75 -25.37
CA GLY A 98 -8.92 6.80 -24.49
C GLY A 98 -8.88 6.35 -23.03
N LEU A 99 -9.88 5.60 -22.55
CA LEU A 99 -9.88 5.04 -21.20
C LEU A 99 -8.69 4.09 -20.99
N VAL A 100 -8.39 3.21 -21.96
CA VAL A 100 -7.25 2.30 -21.88
C VAL A 100 -5.93 3.08 -21.83
N ILE A 101 -5.76 4.09 -22.68
CA ILE A 101 -4.56 4.92 -22.73
C ILE A 101 -4.39 5.72 -21.43
N ILE A 102 -5.46 6.37 -20.96
CA ILE A 102 -5.44 7.17 -19.73
C ILE A 102 -5.13 6.27 -18.52
N GLN A 103 -5.72 5.08 -18.42
CA GLN A 103 -5.41 4.15 -17.35
C GLN A 103 -3.95 3.70 -17.38
N ALA A 104 -3.40 3.38 -18.57
CA ALA A 104 -2.01 2.99 -18.70
C ALA A 104 -1.05 4.11 -18.28
N LEU A 105 -1.32 5.36 -18.69
CA LEU A 105 -0.54 6.53 -18.29
C LEU A 105 -0.65 6.81 -16.79
N PHE A 106 -1.86 6.70 -16.24
CA PHE A 106 -2.13 6.94 -14.83
C PHE A 106 -1.42 5.93 -13.93
N GLU A 107 -1.62 4.64 -14.18
CA GLU A 107 -1.02 3.56 -13.38
C GLU A 107 0.51 3.56 -13.51
N GLY A 108 1.02 3.78 -14.72
CA GLY A 108 2.46 3.68 -15.01
C GLY A 108 3.30 4.86 -14.53
N PHE A 109 2.81 6.10 -14.63
CA PHE A 109 3.63 7.29 -14.34
C PHE A 109 3.24 8.03 -13.06
N PHE A 110 1.95 8.12 -12.74
CA PHE A 110 1.49 9.01 -11.67
C PHE A 110 1.20 8.27 -10.37
N VAL A 111 0.57 7.10 -10.48
CA VAL A 111 0.10 6.35 -9.32
C VAL A 111 1.26 5.76 -8.53
N ASP A 112 2.20 5.09 -9.20
CA ASP A 112 3.27 4.36 -8.51
C ASP A 112 4.19 5.31 -7.72
N GLU A 113 4.62 6.41 -8.35
CA GLU A 113 5.37 7.48 -7.68
C GLU A 113 4.61 8.06 -6.47
N CYS A 114 3.31 8.35 -6.63
CA CYS A 114 2.50 8.91 -5.56
C CYS A 114 2.32 7.94 -4.40
N ARG A 115 2.18 6.63 -4.69
CA ARG A 115 2.14 5.60 -3.65
C ARG A 115 3.48 5.52 -2.90
N VAL A 116 4.62 5.61 -3.59
CA VAL A 116 5.94 5.70 -2.91
C VAL A 116 6.02 6.94 -2.02
N ASP A 117 5.61 8.11 -2.52
CA ASP A 117 5.61 9.36 -1.75
C ASP A 117 4.75 9.25 -0.49
N VAL A 118 3.53 8.71 -0.60
CA VAL A 118 2.64 8.51 0.56
C VAL A 118 3.22 7.50 1.54
N PHE A 119 3.80 6.41 1.04
CA PHE A 119 4.40 5.37 1.88
C PHE A 119 5.59 5.93 2.68
N ASP A 120 6.55 6.55 1.99
CA ASP A 120 7.77 7.11 2.58
C ASP A 120 7.43 8.27 3.54
N ALA A 121 6.50 9.17 3.18
CA ALA A 121 6.04 10.25 4.07
C ALA A 121 5.38 9.72 5.34
N THR A 122 4.63 8.61 5.25
CA THR A 122 4.00 7.97 6.41
C THR A 122 5.06 7.38 7.34
N LEU A 123 6.11 6.73 6.80
CA LEU A 123 7.21 6.23 7.62
C LEU A 123 7.99 7.36 8.32
N ILE A 124 8.24 8.46 7.63
CA ILE A 124 8.87 9.66 8.22
C ILE A 124 8.04 10.21 9.38
N ASN A 125 6.71 10.26 9.22
CA ASN A 125 5.81 10.74 10.28
C ASN A 125 5.70 9.77 11.47
N GLU A 126 6.13 8.53 11.33
CA GLU A 126 6.21 7.51 12.39
C GLU A 126 7.64 7.34 12.94
N ASP A 127 8.48 8.37 12.79
CA ASP A 127 9.87 8.46 13.28
C ASP A 127 10.84 7.41 12.66
N LEU A 128 10.51 6.89 11.48
CA LEU A 128 11.34 5.92 10.75
C LEU A 128 12.15 6.56 9.62
N GLU A 129 12.57 7.81 9.80
CA GLU A 129 13.37 8.57 8.81
C GLU A 129 14.65 7.83 8.41
N ARG A 130 15.30 7.15 9.37
CA ARG A 130 16.53 6.38 9.16
C ARG A 130 16.37 5.24 8.14
N LEU A 131 15.16 4.71 7.98
CA LEU A 131 14.87 3.64 7.01
C LEU A 131 14.75 4.20 5.58
N VAL A 132 14.29 5.44 5.44
CA VAL A 132 14.04 6.11 4.15
C VAL A 132 15.30 6.86 3.66
N ALA A 133 16.07 7.45 4.57
CA ALA A 133 17.23 8.30 4.26
C ALA A 133 18.26 7.70 3.29
N PRO A 134 18.59 6.38 3.32
CA PRO A 134 19.55 5.80 2.39
C PRO A 134 19.04 5.76 0.93
N HIS A 135 17.72 5.78 0.72
CA HIS A 135 17.09 5.56 -0.58
C HIS A 135 16.57 6.86 -1.21
N ARG A 136 16.58 7.97 -0.46
CA ARG A 136 15.99 9.24 -0.87
C ARG A 136 16.65 10.41 -0.16
N LEU A 137 16.85 11.50 -0.89
CA LEU A 137 17.29 12.76 -0.29
C LEU A 137 16.20 13.31 0.65
N LEU A 138 16.56 13.61 1.90
CA LEU A 138 15.65 14.17 2.89
C LEU A 138 16.03 15.61 3.22
N PHE A 139 15.04 16.51 3.19
CA PHE A 139 15.19 17.89 3.63
C PHE A 139 14.78 17.99 5.10
N LEU A 140 15.73 17.78 6.01
CA LEU A 140 15.46 17.71 7.46
C LEU A 140 14.84 18.99 8.04
N ASP A 141 15.12 20.15 7.43
CA ASP A 141 14.61 21.46 7.84
C ASP A 141 13.16 21.74 7.40
N ALA A 142 12.53 20.82 6.66
CA ALA A 142 11.19 21.03 6.14
C ALA A 142 10.09 20.86 7.22
N PRO A 143 9.04 21.70 7.21
CA PRO A 143 8.05 21.76 8.29
C PRO A 143 7.07 20.59 8.32
N ASN A 144 7.01 19.74 7.28
CA ASN A 144 6.10 18.59 7.25
C ASN A 144 6.74 17.37 6.58
N PRO A 145 6.30 16.13 6.92
CA PRO A 145 6.87 14.89 6.39
C PRO A 145 6.87 14.80 4.86
N VAL A 146 5.85 15.38 4.22
CA VAL A 146 5.72 15.39 2.76
C VAL A 146 6.74 16.32 2.09
N LYS A 147 7.03 17.51 2.65
CA LYS A 147 8.07 18.40 2.10
C LYS A 147 9.48 17.97 2.50
N LYS A 148 9.63 17.12 3.53
CA LYS A 148 10.90 16.45 3.83
C LYS A 148 11.34 15.51 2.70
N LEU A 149 10.40 15.02 1.89
CA LEU A 149 10.71 14.15 0.76
C LEU A 149 11.37 14.94 -0.40
N GLY A 150 12.63 14.63 -0.69
CA GLY A 150 13.34 15.05 -1.90
C GLY A 150 13.07 14.13 -3.09
N LYS A 151 13.86 14.24 -4.17
CA LYS A 151 13.77 13.27 -5.28
C LYS A 151 14.27 11.89 -4.83
N PRO A 152 13.60 10.78 -5.22
CA PRO A 152 14.11 9.43 -4.99
C PRO A 152 15.49 9.25 -5.63
N THR A 153 16.42 8.64 -4.90
CA THR A 153 17.79 8.34 -5.39
C THR A 153 17.86 6.93 -5.97
N SER A 154 17.00 6.03 -5.50
CA SER A 154 16.78 4.69 -6.05
C SER A 154 15.47 4.62 -6.85
N GLU A 155 15.27 3.55 -7.62
CA GLU A 155 14.00 3.31 -8.33
C GLU A 155 12.80 3.44 -7.37
N ALA A 156 11.82 4.25 -7.77
CA ALA A 156 10.62 4.55 -6.99
C ALA A 156 9.48 3.63 -7.40
N VAL A 157 9.69 2.32 -7.24
CA VAL A 157 8.69 1.31 -7.60
C VAL A 157 7.90 0.89 -6.36
N TYR A 158 6.62 1.23 -6.27
CA TYR A 158 5.80 0.79 -5.14
C TYR A 158 5.37 -0.67 -5.34
N GLN A 159 5.01 -1.07 -6.55
CA GLN A 159 4.71 -2.46 -6.90
C GLN A 159 5.27 -2.82 -8.29
N PRO A 160 5.99 -3.94 -8.43
CA PRO A 160 6.51 -4.33 -9.73
C PRO A 160 5.36 -4.80 -10.62
N TRP A 161 5.35 -4.34 -11.86
CA TRP A 161 4.40 -4.83 -12.86
C TRP A 161 4.52 -6.36 -13.01
N SER A 162 3.40 -7.07 -12.87
CA SER A 162 3.37 -8.53 -12.93
C SER A 162 2.38 -9.02 -13.98
N LEU A 163 2.88 -9.49 -15.11
CA LEU A 163 2.04 -10.14 -16.15
C LEU A 163 1.29 -11.37 -15.58
N ILE A 164 1.89 -12.04 -14.60
CA ILE A 164 1.29 -13.17 -13.90
C ILE A 164 0.01 -12.73 -13.17
N GLN A 165 -0.06 -11.48 -12.68
CA GLN A 165 -1.27 -10.92 -12.06
C GLN A 165 -2.40 -10.77 -13.04
N ILE A 166 -2.12 -10.30 -14.25
CA ILE A 166 -3.11 -10.17 -15.32
C ILE A 166 -3.60 -11.56 -15.74
N VAL A 167 -2.69 -12.51 -15.95
CA VAL A 167 -3.05 -13.88 -16.33
C VAL A 167 -3.93 -14.53 -15.26
N GLU A 168 -3.57 -14.45 -13.99
CA GLU A 168 -4.40 -15.05 -12.94
C GLU A 168 -5.73 -14.31 -12.74
N LEU A 169 -5.79 -12.99 -12.97
CA LEU A 169 -7.04 -12.27 -12.99
C LEU A 169 -7.98 -12.85 -14.06
N ILE A 170 -7.48 -13.03 -15.29
CA ILE A 170 -8.22 -13.62 -16.41
C ILE A 170 -8.69 -15.05 -16.05
N LEU A 171 -7.82 -15.86 -15.45
CA LEU A 171 -8.17 -17.22 -15.01
C LEU A 171 -9.17 -17.25 -13.85
N CYS A 172 -9.21 -16.20 -13.01
CA CYS A 172 -10.16 -16.07 -11.91
C CYS A 172 -11.50 -15.47 -12.34
N LEU A 173 -11.60 -14.81 -13.50
CA LEU A 173 -12.86 -14.21 -13.97
C LEU A 173 -14.03 -15.20 -14.06
N PRO A 174 -13.86 -16.44 -14.59
CA PRO A 174 -14.94 -17.44 -14.65
C PRO A 174 -15.55 -17.78 -13.29
N LEU A 175 -14.82 -17.53 -12.18
CA LEU A 175 -15.33 -17.78 -10.83
C LEU A 175 -16.60 -16.99 -10.55
N ASN A 176 -16.73 -15.77 -11.10
CA ASN A 176 -17.92 -14.93 -10.94
C ASN A 176 -19.20 -15.52 -11.58
N LEU A 177 -19.08 -16.55 -12.43
CA LEU A 177 -20.24 -17.23 -13.02
C LEU A 177 -20.98 -18.12 -12.00
N ILE A 178 -20.38 -18.42 -10.84
CA ILE A 178 -21.02 -19.18 -9.76
C ILE A 178 -21.80 -18.21 -8.87
N PRO A 179 -23.15 -18.26 -8.87
CA PRO A 179 -23.95 -17.36 -8.04
C PRO A 179 -23.61 -17.49 -6.55
N TYR A 180 -23.68 -16.38 -5.82
CA TYR A 180 -23.43 -16.24 -4.38
C TYR A 180 -21.99 -16.52 -3.89
N PHE A 181 -21.28 -17.50 -4.47
CA PHE A 181 -19.93 -17.90 -4.05
C PHE A 181 -18.82 -17.30 -4.90
N GLY A 182 -19.10 -17.07 -6.18
CA GLY A 182 -18.12 -16.64 -7.17
C GLY A 182 -17.47 -15.32 -6.82
N THR A 183 -18.29 -14.30 -6.60
CA THR A 183 -17.81 -12.93 -6.33
C THR A 183 -17.04 -12.81 -5.02
N PRO A 184 -17.52 -13.34 -3.86
CA PRO A 184 -16.72 -13.33 -2.64
C PRO A 184 -15.37 -14.05 -2.79
N ALA A 185 -15.36 -15.22 -3.44
CA ALA A 185 -14.13 -15.97 -3.65
C ALA A 185 -13.16 -15.22 -4.57
N PHE A 186 -13.66 -14.60 -5.64
CA PHE A 186 -12.89 -13.75 -6.53
C PHE A 186 -12.23 -12.58 -5.77
N ILE A 187 -13.00 -11.85 -4.96
CA ILE A 187 -12.50 -10.73 -4.16
C ILE A 187 -11.41 -11.20 -3.18
N ILE A 188 -11.61 -12.32 -2.49
CA ILE A 188 -10.63 -12.83 -1.52
C ILE A 188 -9.34 -13.29 -2.22
N ILE A 189 -9.45 -14.01 -3.35
CA ILE A 189 -8.28 -14.52 -4.09
C ILE A 189 -7.47 -13.37 -4.68
N THR A 190 -8.13 -12.44 -5.38
CA THR A 190 -7.47 -11.28 -5.98
C THR A 190 -6.93 -10.35 -4.90
N GLY A 191 -7.69 -10.13 -3.83
CA GLY A 191 -7.27 -9.38 -2.65
C GLY A 191 -6.04 -9.99 -1.99
N ALA A 192 -5.97 -11.32 -1.86
CA ALA A 192 -4.81 -11.99 -1.29
C ALA A 192 -3.53 -11.74 -2.07
N ARG A 193 -3.61 -11.77 -3.40
CA ARG A 193 -2.48 -11.44 -4.27
C ARG A 193 -2.06 -9.99 -4.11
N LEU A 194 -3.00 -9.05 -4.20
CA LEU A 194 -2.71 -7.62 -4.05
C LEU A 194 -2.08 -7.32 -2.69
N GLY A 195 -2.56 -7.96 -1.63
CA GLY A 195 -2.05 -7.81 -0.27
C GLY A 195 -0.57 -8.16 -0.14
N THR A 196 -0.07 -9.15 -0.88
CA THR A 196 1.37 -9.51 -0.83
C THR A 196 2.30 -8.38 -1.28
N PHE A 197 1.78 -7.43 -2.06
CA PHE A 197 2.52 -6.27 -2.55
C PHE A 197 2.42 -5.05 -1.63
N ALA A 198 1.59 -5.09 -0.57
CA ALA A 198 1.39 -3.96 0.34
C ALA A 198 2.68 -3.48 1.03
N HIS A 199 3.61 -4.40 1.25
CA HIS A 199 4.91 -4.15 1.89
C HIS A 199 6.10 -4.27 0.93
N TYR A 200 5.86 -4.27 -0.38
CA TYR A 200 6.94 -4.39 -1.36
C TYR A 200 8.01 -3.31 -1.16
N ARG A 201 7.60 -2.04 -1.06
CA ARG A 201 8.47 -0.89 -0.75
C ARG A 201 9.24 -1.06 0.56
N TRP A 202 8.61 -1.54 1.63
CA TRP A 202 9.30 -1.80 2.91
C TRP A 202 10.39 -2.86 2.77
N PHE A 203 10.16 -3.91 1.99
CA PHE A 203 11.17 -4.93 1.73
C PHE A 203 12.37 -4.38 0.94
N GLU A 204 12.13 -3.43 0.04
CA GLU A 204 13.21 -2.72 -0.67
C GLU A 204 14.00 -1.80 0.25
N LEU A 205 13.33 -1.00 1.08
CA LEU A 205 14.00 -0.11 2.04
C LEU A 205 14.89 -0.89 3.03
N ARG A 206 14.52 -2.14 3.34
CA ARG A 206 15.33 -3.04 4.17
C ARG A 206 16.40 -3.82 3.40
N GLY A 207 16.45 -3.73 2.07
CA GLY A 207 17.39 -4.47 1.24
C GLY A 207 17.23 -5.99 1.29
N LEU A 208 16.02 -6.51 1.55
CA LEU A 208 15.79 -7.96 1.67
C LEU A 208 15.96 -8.69 0.34
N ASP A 209 16.63 -9.85 0.36
CA ASP A 209 16.77 -10.70 -0.82
C ASP A 209 15.41 -11.31 -1.23
N LYS A 210 15.29 -11.75 -2.49
CA LYS A 210 14.09 -12.40 -3.04
C LYS A 210 13.64 -13.61 -2.21
N LYS A 211 14.59 -14.39 -1.66
CA LYS A 211 14.28 -15.55 -0.82
C LYS A 211 13.67 -15.12 0.52
N GLU A 212 14.25 -14.11 1.16
CA GLU A 212 13.80 -13.56 2.44
C GLU A 212 12.42 -12.92 2.30
N ARG A 213 12.21 -12.17 1.22
CA ARG A 213 10.91 -11.58 0.88
C ARG A 213 9.82 -12.65 0.76
N LYS A 214 10.09 -13.74 0.02
CA LYS A 214 9.12 -14.84 -0.14
C LYS A 214 8.81 -15.51 1.21
N LEU A 215 9.81 -15.66 2.07
CA LEU A 215 9.61 -16.22 3.41
C LEU A 215 8.78 -15.28 4.30
N ALA A 216 9.05 -13.98 4.28
CA ALA A 216 8.32 -12.96 5.02
C ALA A 216 6.85 -12.89 4.58
N ILE A 217 6.59 -12.94 3.27
CA ILE A 217 5.24 -13.01 2.70
C ILE A 217 4.53 -14.29 3.16
N ARG A 218 5.21 -15.45 3.05
CA ARG A 218 4.62 -16.75 3.44
C ARG A 218 4.24 -16.80 4.93
N ASN A 219 5.06 -16.25 5.81
CA ASN A 219 4.80 -16.25 7.25
C ASN A 219 3.60 -15.38 7.68
N LYS A 220 3.19 -14.43 6.82
CA LYS A 220 2.07 -13.51 7.05
C LYS A 220 1.02 -13.57 5.94
N SER A 221 0.97 -14.66 5.18
CA SER A 221 0.06 -14.80 4.02
C SER A 221 -1.38 -14.50 4.40
N TRP A 222 -1.82 -15.03 5.55
CA TRP A 222 -3.16 -14.78 6.08
C TRP A 222 -3.45 -13.31 6.39
N ASP A 223 -2.46 -12.60 6.93
CA ASP A 223 -2.59 -11.19 7.26
C ASP A 223 -2.68 -10.36 5.96
N TYR A 224 -1.83 -10.68 4.97
CA TYR A 224 -1.88 -10.06 3.64
C TYR A 224 -3.20 -10.34 2.92
N THR A 225 -3.77 -11.54 3.07
CA THR A 225 -5.08 -11.88 2.51
C THR A 225 -6.15 -10.89 2.95
N TRP A 226 -6.27 -10.66 4.25
CA TRP A 226 -7.32 -9.80 4.78
C TRP A 226 -7.05 -8.32 4.59
N PHE A 227 -5.78 -7.89 4.67
CA PHE A 227 -5.40 -6.53 4.27
C PHE A 227 -5.81 -6.24 2.82
N GLY A 228 -5.38 -7.10 1.89
CA GLY A 228 -5.63 -6.90 0.47
C GLY A 228 -7.08 -7.08 0.07
N THR A 229 -7.83 -7.95 0.75
CA THR A 229 -9.28 -8.10 0.57
C THR A 229 -10.02 -6.79 0.88
N VAL A 230 -9.74 -6.16 2.03
CA VAL A 230 -10.38 -4.88 2.39
C VAL A 230 -9.92 -3.76 1.46
N ALA A 231 -8.63 -3.68 1.15
CA ALA A 231 -8.11 -2.69 0.20
C ALA A 231 -8.77 -2.83 -1.19
N MET A 232 -8.96 -4.06 -1.67
CA MET A 232 -9.66 -4.34 -2.92
C MET A 232 -11.12 -3.90 -2.86
N ILE A 233 -11.86 -4.24 -1.78
CA ILE A 233 -13.26 -3.83 -1.60
C ILE A 233 -13.39 -2.31 -1.62
N LEU A 234 -12.51 -1.58 -0.94
CA LEU A 234 -12.49 -0.12 -0.98
C LEU A 234 -12.20 0.40 -2.40
N GLY A 235 -11.25 -0.23 -3.09
CA GLY A 235 -10.90 0.09 -4.48
C GLY A 235 -12.03 -0.13 -5.50
N LEU A 236 -13.05 -0.94 -5.19
CA LEU A 236 -14.22 -1.15 -6.06
C LEU A 236 -15.09 0.12 -6.21
N ILE A 237 -14.91 1.13 -5.36
CA ILE A 237 -15.66 2.39 -5.42
C ILE A 237 -15.03 3.28 -6.50
N PRO A 238 -15.62 3.42 -7.71
CA PRO A 238 -14.88 3.92 -8.88
C PRO A 238 -14.35 5.35 -8.71
N VAL A 239 -15.17 6.25 -8.18
CA VAL A 239 -14.83 7.68 -7.98
C VAL A 239 -13.79 7.87 -6.88
N LEU A 240 -13.80 6.99 -5.88
CA LEU A 240 -12.89 7.07 -4.74
C LEU A 240 -11.73 6.09 -4.85
N SER A 241 -11.59 5.38 -5.98
CA SER A 241 -10.60 4.33 -6.18
C SER A 241 -9.18 4.84 -5.94
N PHE A 242 -8.80 5.98 -6.54
CA PHE A 242 -7.50 6.62 -6.33
C PHE A 242 -7.30 7.09 -4.89
N PHE A 243 -8.34 7.62 -4.25
CA PHE A 243 -8.28 7.99 -2.84
C PHE A 243 -8.04 6.75 -1.95
N PHE A 244 -8.81 5.69 -2.13
CA PHE A 244 -8.68 4.45 -1.37
C PHE A 244 -7.36 3.74 -1.63
N LEU A 245 -6.80 3.91 -2.81
CA LEU A 245 -5.48 3.43 -3.16
C LEU A 245 -4.39 4.13 -2.33
N LEU A 246 -4.36 5.46 -2.32
CA LEU A 246 -3.38 6.21 -1.51
C LEU A 246 -3.57 5.97 -0.01
N THR A 247 -4.82 5.92 0.47
CA THR A 247 -5.09 5.66 1.89
C THR A 247 -4.75 4.22 2.29
N SER A 248 -4.95 3.23 1.41
CA SER A 248 -4.48 1.85 1.65
C SER A 248 -2.95 1.78 1.67
N THR A 249 -2.26 2.57 0.85
CA THR A 249 -0.80 2.70 0.90
C THR A 249 -0.32 3.33 2.21
N ALA A 250 -0.98 4.38 2.70
CA ALA A 250 -0.72 4.92 4.04
C ALA A 250 -0.97 3.86 5.13
N GLY A 251 -2.06 3.08 5.00
CA GLY A 251 -2.37 1.96 5.87
C GLY A 251 -1.29 0.87 5.88
N SER A 252 -0.70 0.56 4.71
CA SER A 252 0.39 -0.40 4.61
C SER A 252 1.68 0.14 5.21
N ALA A 253 1.95 1.44 5.07
CA ALA A 253 3.09 2.10 5.72
C ALA A 253 2.95 2.12 7.25
N LEU A 254 1.76 2.41 7.78
CA LEU A 254 1.48 2.31 9.22
C LEU A 254 1.69 0.89 9.75
N TRP A 255 1.30 -0.11 8.96
CA TRP A 255 1.53 -1.51 9.32
C TRP A 255 3.02 -1.85 9.32
N ALA A 256 3.76 -1.44 8.29
CA ALA A 256 5.20 -1.59 8.22
C ALA A 256 5.91 -0.88 9.39
N ALA A 257 5.50 0.34 9.72
CA ALA A 257 6.06 1.10 10.84
C ALA A 257 5.89 0.36 12.17
N LYS A 258 4.69 -0.18 12.41
CA LYS A 258 4.44 -0.99 13.62
C LYS A 258 5.30 -2.26 13.65
N LEU A 259 5.51 -2.92 12.52
CA LEU A 259 6.38 -4.10 12.44
C LEU A 259 7.84 -3.75 12.76
N GLU A 260 8.31 -2.61 12.30
CA GLU A 260 9.66 -2.12 12.57
C GLU A 260 9.84 -1.78 14.06
N GLN A 261 8.90 -1.01 14.63
CA GLN A 261 8.89 -0.65 16.06
C GLN A 261 8.82 -1.89 16.96
N GLN A 262 8.04 -2.91 16.60
CA GLN A 262 7.99 -4.19 17.33
C GLN A 262 9.31 -4.94 17.26
N THR A 263 10.00 -4.88 16.12
CA THR A 263 11.31 -5.52 15.93
C THR A 263 12.36 -4.81 16.78
N HIS A 264 12.40 -3.47 16.76
CA HIS A 264 13.27 -2.66 17.62
C HIS A 264 13.07 -2.96 19.11
N ARG A 265 11.83 -2.91 19.60
CA ARG A 265 11.52 -3.22 21.02
C ARG A 265 11.95 -4.63 21.43
N ARG A 266 11.85 -5.60 20.51
CA ARG A 266 12.27 -6.98 20.77
C ARG A 266 13.80 -7.11 20.81
N SER A 267 14.50 -6.34 20.00
CA SER A 267 15.97 -6.25 20.02
C SER A 267 16.49 -5.51 21.26
N GLU A 268 15.73 -4.54 21.78
CA GLU A 268 16.12 -3.73 22.96
C GLU A 268 15.82 -4.40 24.30
N GLY A 269 14.88 -5.36 24.38
CA GLY A 269 14.60 -6.16 25.58
C GLY A 269 14.07 -5.37 26.79
N PRO A 270 13.39 -6.01 27.77
CA PRO A 270 13.01 -5.34 29.02
C PRO A 270 14.22 -5.31 29.95
N GLY A 271 15.03 -4.25 29.89
CA GLY A 271 16.07 -4.04 30.91
C GLY A 271 17.38 -3.40 30.45
N VAL A 272 17.35 -2.38 29.60
CA VAL A 272 18.47 -1.42 29.56
C VAL A 272 17.93 -0.10 30.07
N ALA A 273 18.06 0.10 31.39
CA ALA A 273 18.07 1.45 31.95
C ALA A 273 19.10 2.27 31.16
N PRO A 274 18.84 3.55 30.86
CA PRO A 274 19.80 4.36 30.10
C PRO A 274 21.16 4.23 30.78
N ALA A 275 22.17 3.81 30.01
CA ALA A 275 23.53 3.74 30.49
C ALA A 275 23.88 5.12 31.06
N GLN A 276 24.00 5.20 32.37
CA GLN A 276 24.59 6.35 33.03
C GLN A 276 25.96 6.57 32.37
N GLU A 277 26.16 7.76 31.83
CA GLU A 277 27.42 8.18 31.25
C GLU A 277 28.56 7.90 32.27
N PRO A 278 29.74 7.39 31.86
CA PRO A 278 30.77 6.94 32.80
C PRO A 278 31.50 8.06 33.58
N ASP A 279 31.02 9.30 33.58
CA ASP A 279 31.83 10.45 33.99
C ASP A 279 31.58 10.98 35.41
N GLU A 280 30.82 10.27 36.24
CA GLU A 280 30.68 10.66 37.65
C GLU A 280 31.42 9.68 38.57
N PRO A 281 32.52 10.11 39.23
CA PRO A 281 33.25 9.25 40.17
C PRO A 281 32.35 8.87 41.35
N PRO A 282 32.47 7.63 41.88
CA PRO A 282 31.60 7.15 42.94
C PRO A 282 31.69 8.07 44.17
N PRO A 283 30.56 8.31 44.87
CA PRO A 283 30.54 9.18 46.05
C PRO A 283 31.47 8.62 47.13
N PRO A 284 32.18 9.49 47.89
CA PRO A 284 33.09 9.08 48.94
C PRO A 284 32.37 8.23 49.99
N TYR A 285 32.97 7.09 50.34
CA TYR A 285 32.47 6.22 51.39
C TYR A 285 32.54 6.96 52.73
N VAL A 286 31.37 7.23 53.34
CA VAL A 286 31.26 7.85 54.66
C VAL A 286 30.93 6.73 55.65
N ASP A 287 31.87 6.37 56.50
CA ASP A 287 31.60 5.51 57.66
C ASP A 287 30.65 6.25 58.60
N ASN A 288 29.45 5.72 58.79
CA ASN A 288 28.56 6.16 59.86
C ASN A 288 29.08 5.57 61.18
N PRO A 289 29.50 6.39 62.17
CA PRO A 289 29.82 5.87 63.48
C PRO A 289 28.53 5.41 64.18
N VAL A 290 28.60 4.19 64.74
CA VAL A 290 27.59 3.61 65.64
C VAL A 290 27.84 4.08 67.06
#